data_AF-A0A924BLD5-F1
#
_entry.id   AF-A0A924BLD5-F1
#
_cell.length_a   1.000
_cell.length_b   1.000
_cell.length_c   1.000
_cell.angle_alpha   90.00
_cell.angle_beta   90.00
_cell.angle_gamma   90.00
#
_symmetry.space_group_name_H-M   'P 1'
#
loop_
_entity.id
_entity.type
_entity.pdbx_description
1 polymer ?
#
loop_
_entity_poly.entity_id
_entity_poly.type
_entity_poly.pdbx_seq_one_letter_code
_entity_poly.pdbx_strand_id
1 'polypeptide(L)' 'MMQKISSQPENMFGFRAAGEVTKEDFDQIVIPAINEFVERTGQLNYLLVIDICPQNFQRDF' A
#
# COMPACT_ATOMS: atom_id res chain seq x y z
N MET A 1 -7.04 -8.55 2.03
CA MET A 1 -5.71 -9.20 1.94
C MET A 1 -4.77 -8.32 1.12
N MET A 2 -3.61 -7.97 1.67
CA MET A 2 -2.60 -7.15 0.98
C MET A 2 -1.50 -8.02 0.38
N GLN A 3 -1.18 -7.81 -0.90
CA GLN A 3 -0.13 -8.52 -1.62
C GLN A 3 0.87 -7.54 -2.22
N LYS A 4 2.17 -7.75 -1.99
CA LYS A 4 3.22 -6.94 -2.60
C LYS A 4 3.32 -7.27 -4.09
N ILE A 5 3.31 -6.26 -4.95
CA ILE A 5 3.49 -6.45 -6.40
C ILE A 5 4.98 -6.71 -6.66
N SER A 6 5.32 -7.85 -7.29
CA SER A 6 6.71 -8.30 -7.44
C SER A 6 7.44 -7.67 -8.64
N SER A 7 6.70 -7.26 -9.67
CA SER A 7 7.21 -6.70 -10.92
C SER A 7 7.06 -5.18 -10.93
N GLN A 8 7.87 -4.52 -10.10
CA GLN A 8 7.90 -3.06 -9.97
C GLN A 8 9.32 -2.54 -10.20
N PRO A 9 9.49 -1.32 -10.77
CA PRO A 9 10.76 -0.62 -10.75
C PRO A 9 11.34 -0.52 -9.32
N GLU A 10 12.66 -0.57 -9.17
CA GLU A 10 13.31 -0.54 -7.85
C GLU A 10 12.99 0.71 -7.03
N ASN A 11 12.69 1.81 -7.72
CA ASN A 11 12.30 3.09 -7.13
C ASN A 11 10.79 3.18 -6.83
N MET A 12 10.03 2.10 -6.99
CA MET A 12 8.60 2.06 -6.78
C MET A 12 8.22 0.94 -5.82
N PHE A 13 7.35 1.28 -4.88
CA PHE A 13 6.77 0.35 -3.94
C PHE A 13 5.29 0.14 -4.25
N GLY A 14 4.75 -1.05 -4.04
CA GLY A 14 3.36 -1.25 -4.43
C GLY A 14 2.70 -2.48 -3.90
N PHE A 15 1.43 -2.28 -3.63
CA PHE A 15 0.53 -3.24 -3.02
C PHE A 15 -0.72 -3.39 -3.86
N ARG A 16 -1.18 -4.64 -3.96
CA ARG A 16 -2.49 -4.99 -4.45
C ARG A 16 -3.34 -5.47 -3.28
N ALA A 17 -4.45 -4.79 -3.07
CA ALA A 17 -5.50 -5.16 -2.15
C ALA A 17 -6.51 -6.04 -2.86
N ALA A 18 -6.58 -7.31 -2.46
CA ALA A 18 -7.64 -8.23 -2.85
C ALA A 18 -8.56 -8.47 -1.64
N GLY A 19 -9.82 -8.06 -1.73
CA GLY A 19 -10.79 -8.13 -0.61
C GLY A 19 -10.98 -6.81 0.12
N GLU A 20 -11.74 -6.86 1.22
CA GLU A 20 -11.89 -5.74 2.15
C GLU A 20 -10.52 -5.39 2.77
N VAL A 21 -10.17 -4.11 2.71
CA VAL A 21 -8.98 -3.55 3.36
C VAL A 21 -9.46 -2.77 4.56
N THR A 22 -9.02 -3.18 5.75
CA THR A 22 -9.33 -2.43 6.96
C THR A 22 -8.25 -1.38 7.26
N LYS A 23 -8.55 -0.46 8.18
CA LYS A 23 -7.55 0.47 8.68
C LYS A 23 -6.36 -0.25 9.31
N GLU A 24 -6.62 -1.33 10.05
CA GLU A 24 -5.57 -2.12 10.68
C GLU A 24 -4.61 -2.73 9.66
N ASP A 25 -5.10 -3.21 8.51
CA ASP A 25 -4.25 -3.71 7.42
C ASP A 25 -3.28 -2.61 6.93
N PHE A 26 -3.77 -1.38 6.84
CA PHE A 26 -2.97 -0.23 6.42
C PHE A 26 -1.90 0.11 7.46
N ASP A 27 -2.32 0.25 8.72
CA ASP A 27 -1.44 0.64 9.83
C ASP A 27 -0.37 -0.43 10.12
N GLN A 28 -0.69 -1.71 9.98
CA GLN A 28 0.22 -2.82 10.34
C GLN A 28 1.06 -3.34 9.18
N ILE A 29 0.62 -3.18 7.93
CA ILE A 29 1.31 -3.77 6.76
C ILE A 29 1.83 -2.68 5.82
N VAL A 30 0.98 -1.72 5.47
CA VAL A 30 1.31 -0.74 4.43
C VAL A 30 2.26 0.33 4.96
N ILE A 31 1.91 0.94 6.10
CA ILE A 31 2.71 2.03 6.68
C ILE A 31 4.13 1.58 7.04
N PRO A 32 4.36 0.42 7.70
CA PRO A 32 5.72 -0.02 8.01
C PRO A 32 6.56 -0.25 6.75
N ALA A 33 5.98 -0.85 5.71
CA ALA A 33 6.70 -1.13 4.47
C ALA A 33 6.98 0.15 3.64
N ILE A 34 6.10 1.15 3.72
CA ILE A 34 6.36 2.50 3.19
C ILE A 34 7.52 3.15 3.93
N ASN A 35 7.53 3.11 5.27
CA ASN A 35 8.60 3.71 6.06
C ASN A 35 9.96 3.08 5.74
N GLU A 36 10.05 1.75 5.68
CA GLU A 36 11.29 1.06 5.28
C GLU A 36 11.74 1.47 3.87
N PHE A 37 10.80 1.61 2.93
CA PHE A 37 11.11 2.02 1.57
C PHE A 37 11.63 3.47 1.50
N VAL A 38 11.01 4.38 2.25
CA VAL A 38 11.41 5.79 2.29
C VAL A 38 12.74 5.96 3.01
N GLU A 39 12.98 5.24 4.11
CA GLU A 39 14.28 5.23 4.79
C GLU A 39 15.41 4.79 3.86
N ARG A 40 15.14 3.81 2.98
CA ARG A 40 16.14 3.31 2.02
C ARG A 40 16.36 4.20 0.81
N THR A 41 15.30 4.80 0.29
CA THR A 41 15.33 5.50 -1.02
C THR A 41 15.26 7.02 -0.93
N GLY A 42 14.86 7.55 0.22
CA GLY A 42 14.59 8.97 0.44
C GLY A 42 13.36 9.49 -0.33
N GLN A 43 12.61 8.62 -1.00
CA GLN A 43 11.50 8.98 -1.88
C GLN A 43 10.33 8.01 -1.69
N LEU A 44 9.11 8.49 -1.94
CA LEU A 44 7.91 7.64 -1.93
C LEU A 44 7.23 7.67 -3.29
N ASN A 45 7.65 6.77 -4.19
CA ASN A 45 6.84 6.44 -5.36
C ASN A 45 6.06 5.16 -5.02
N TYR A 46 4.73 5.26 -4.95
CA TYR A 46 3.90 4.11 -4.58
C TYR A 46 2.76 3.84 -5.56
N LEU A 47 2.44 2.57 -5.75
CA LEU A 47 1.29 2.08 -6.50
C LEU A 47 0.37 1.27 -5.57
N LEU A 48 -0.87 1.73 -5.41
CA LEU A 48 -1.90 1.00 -4.69
C LEU A 48 -2.99 0.57 -5.66
N VAL A 49 -3.14 -0.75 -5.84
CA VAL A 49 -4.21 -1.35 -6.65
C VAL A 49 -5.26 -1.91 -5.69
N ILE A 50 -6.53 -1.50 -5.85
CA ILE A 50 -7.63 -1.96 -5.01
C ILE A 50 -8.63 -2.70 -5.90
N ASP A 51 -8.73 -4.02 -5.74
CA ASP A 51 -9.60 -4.87 -6.57
C ASP A 51 -11.07 -4.76 -6.17
N ILE A 52 -11.35 -4.46 -4.90
CA ILE A 52 -12.71 -4.28 -4.39
C ILE A 52 -12.70 -3.02 -3.54
N CYS A 53 -13.31 -1.95 -4.06
CA CYS A 53 -13.46 -0.72 -3.28
C CYS A 53 -14.45 -1.01 -2.15
N PRO A 54 -14.07 -0.91 -0.86
CA PRO A 54 -15.06 -0.96 0.20
C PRO A 54 -16.03 0.21 -0.03
N GLN A 55 -17.34 -0.03 0.10
CA GLN A 55 -18.37 1.00 -0.14
C GLN A 55 -18.17 2.27 0.72
N ASN A 56 -17.29 2.20 1.73
CA ASN A 56 -16.96 3.26 2.68
C ASN A 56 -15.49 3.70 2.64
N PHE A 57 -14.77 3.64 1.51
CA PHE A 57 -13.45 4.28 1.41
C PHE A 57 -13.59 5.81 1.40
N GLN A 58 -13.92 6.41 2.55
CA GLN A 58 -13.77 7.85 2.80
C GLN A 58 -12.36 8.10 3.31
N ARG A 59 -11.54 8.70 2.46
CA ARG A 59 -10.31 9.36 2.87
C ARG A 59 -10.71 10.67 3.56
N ASP A 60 -10.71 10.68 4.88
CA ASP A 60 -10.66 11.93 5.64
C ASP A 60 -9.22 12.47 5.57
N PHE A 61 -8.96 13.35 4.60
CA PHE A 61 -7.77 14.20 4.55
C PHE A 61 -8.16 15.64 4.81
#